data_AF-A0A662LM26-F1
#
_entry.id   AF-A0A662LM26-F1
#
_cell.length_a   1.000
_cell.length_b   1.000
_cell.length_c   1.000
_cell.angle_alpha   90.00
_cell.angle_beta   90.00
_cell.angle_gamma   90.00
#
_symmetry.space_group_name_H-M   'P 1'
#
loop_
_entity.id
_entity.type
_entity.pdbx_description
1 polymer ?
#
loop_
_entity_poly.entity_id
_entity_poly.type
_entity_poly.pdbx_seq_one_letter_code
_entity_poly.pdbx_strand_id
1 'polypeptide(L)'
;MKQKSIYDHMTRSEKIVAQFLKDIGIFWSYEKPIYVWDRDKRPRVWTPDFFLAQFSIYVEVCGSEDFDYEYRRKTYRENGYNVIFLHLYKETNRWKKHFFQYIIKISNIRNDRLDQLRMKLSISN
;
A
#
# COMPACT_ATOMS: atom_id res chain seq x y z
N MET A 1 -5.91 20.47 25.60
CA MET A 1 -5.95 19.02 25.30
C MET A 1 -4.56 18.61 24.80
N LYS A 2 -3.92 17.58 25.37
CA LYS A 2 -2.69 17.01 24.77
C LYS A 2 -3.07 16.35 23.45
N GLN A 3 -2.40 16.71 22.36
CA GLN A 3 -2.58 16.07 21.07
C GLN A 3 -2.16 14.60 21.22
N LYS A 4 -3.10 13.66 21.03
CA LYS A 4 -2.80 12.23 21.05
C LYS A 4 -1.88 11.89 19.89
N SER A 5 -0.95 10.97 20.12
CA SER A 5 0.00 10.54 19.11
C SER A 5 -0.74 9.68 18.09
N ILE A 6 -0.40 9.78 16.80
CA ILE A 6 -1.02 8.92 15.77
C ILE A 6 -0.77 7.43 16.03
N TYR A 7 0.35 7.12 16.69
CA TYR A 7 0.70 5.77 17.13
C TYR A 7 -0.26 5.22 18.20
N ASP A 8 -1.01 6.06 18.91
CA ASP A 8 -1.97 5.60 19.93
C ASP A 8 -3.17 4.87 19.29
N HIS A 9 -3.43 5.12 18.01
CA HIS A 9 -4.52 4.50 17.24
C HIS A 9 -4.10 3.22 16.51
N MET A 10 -2.80 2.92 16.47
CA MET A 10 -2.25 1.81 15.71
C MET A 10 -2.31 0.46 16.44
N THR A 11 -2.55 -0.62 15.70
CA THR A 11 -2.33 -1.98 16.19
C THR A 11 -0.83 -2.24 16.45
N ARG A 12 -0.51 -3.32 17.17
CA ARG A 12 0.90 -3.73 17.38
C ARG A 12 1.62 -3.95 16.04
N SER A 13 0.94 -4.57 15.08
CA SER A 13 1.48 -4.86 13.75
C SER A 13 1.74 -3.58 12.97
N GLU A 14 0.81 -2.61 13.00
CA GLU A 14 1.00 -1.30 12.37
C GLU A 14 2.16 -0.54 13.00
N LYS A 15 2.34 -0.57 14.32
CA LYS A 15 3.49 0.06 14.99
C LYS A 15 4.83 -0.50 14.50
N ILE A 16 4.91 -1.82 14.32
CA ILE A 16 6.10 -2.50 13.79
C ILE A 16 6.40 -2.00 12.37
N VAL A 17 5.38 -1.88 11.52
CA VAL A 17 5.54 -1.39 10.14
C VAL A 17 5.88 0.10 10.12
N ALA A 18 5.21 0.92 10.91
CA ALA A 18 5.47 2.36 11.02
C ALA A 18 6.91 2.64 11.45
N GLN A 19 7.40 1.89 12.45
CA GLN A 19 8.79 2.00 12.92
C GLN A 19 9.77 1.55 11.83
N PHE A 20 9.52 0.42 11.18
CA PHE A 20 10.35 -0.04 10.07
C PHE A 20 10.44 0.99 8.93
N LEU A 21 9.30 1.57 8.51
CA LEU A 21 9.28 2.61 7.46
C LEU A 21 10.09 3.84 7.88
N LYS A 22 9.98 4.25 9.14
CA LYS A 22 10.79 5.32 9.72
C LYS A 22 12.28 4.99 9.69
N ASP A 23 12.67 3.78 10.09
CA ASP A 23 14.07 3.34 10.15
C ASP A 23 14.74 3.35 8.77
N ILE A 24 13.99 3.05 7.70
CA ILE A 24 14.49 3.06 6.32
C ILE A 24 14.24 4.39 5.58
N GLY A 25 13.77 5.42 6.29
CA GLY A 25 13.60 6.78 5.73
C GLY A 25 12.42 6.95 4.77
N ILE A 26 11.41 6.08 4.82
CA ILE A 26 10.19 6.21 4.01
C ILE A 26 9.12 6.98 4.80
N PHE A 27 8.81 8.19 4.34
CA PHE A 27 7.63 8.94 4.81
C PHE A 27 6.32 8.24 4.47
N TRP A 28 5.35 8.33 5.38
CA TRP A 28 4.03 7.72 5.23
C TRP A 28 2.92 8.64 5.76
N SER A 29 1.70 8.46 5.23
CA SER A 29 0.46 8.98 5.80
C SER A 29 -0.37 7.82 6.33
N TYR A 30 -0.88 7.91 7.56
CA TYR A 30 -1.69 6.86 8.17
C TYR A 30 -3.16 6.99 7.77
N GLU A 31 -3.81 5.86 7.49
CA GLU A 31 -5.25 5.75 7.17
C GLU A 31 -5.75 6.76 6.12
N LYS A 32 -4.96 6.99 5.08
CA LYS A 32 -5.35 7.92 4.01
C LYS A 32 -6.58 7.35 3.26
N PRO A 33 -7.72 8.06 3.24
CA PRO A 33 -8.94 7.53 2.66
C PRO A 33 -8.84 7.41 1.14
N ILE A 34 -9.42 6.34 0.61
CA ILE A 34 -9.59 6.09 -0.81
C ILE A 34 -11.03 5.69 -1.12
N TYR A 35 -11.45 5.99 -2.34
CA TYR A 35 -12.79 5.67 -2.81
C TYR A 35 -12.74 4.41 -3.66
N VAL A 36 -13.52 3.40 -3.28
CA VAL A 36 -13.60 2.13 -4.02
C VAL A 36 -15.04 1.80 -4.37
N TRP A 37 -15.22 1.13 -5.50
CA TRP A 37 -16.43 0.42 -5.86
C TRP A 37 -16.28 -1.03 -5.40
N ASP A 38 -17.19 -1.47 -4.53
CA ASP A 38 -17.21 -2.86 -4.06
C ASP A 38 -17.77 -3.82 -5.14
N ARG A 39 -17.82 -5.12 -4.85
CA ARG A 39 -18.32 -6.14 -5.78
C ARG A 39 -19.76 -5.90 -6.27
N ASP A 40 -20.57 -5.21 -5.49
CA ASP A 40 -21.96 -4.87 -5.82
C ASP A 40 -22.05 -3.51 -6.54
N LYS A 41 -20.90 -2.96 -6.99
CA LYS A 41 -20.74 -1.62 -7.56
C LYS A 41 -21.26 -0.52 -6.63
N ARG A 42 -21.16 -0.74 -5.32
CA ARG A 42 -21.55 0.28 -4.35
C ARG A 42 -20.31 1.09 -3.96
N PRO A 43 -20.44 2.41 -3.82
CA PRO A 43 -19.33 3.24 -3.44
C PRO A 43 -19.02 3.06 -1.95
N ARG A 44 -17.73 3.00 -1.63
CA ARG A 44 -17.19 2.87 -0.27
C ARG A 44 -16.00 3.79 -0.10
N VAL A 45 -15.77 4.20 1.15
CA VAL A 45 -14.50 4.80 1.57
C VAL A 45 -13.76 3.77 2.38
N TRP A 46 -12.57 3.39 1.93
CA TRP A 46 -11.66 2.50 2.66
C TRP A 46 -10.42 3.28 3.08
N THR A 47 -9.78 2.86 4.15
CA THR A 47 -8.58 3.47 4.71
C THR A 47 -7.49 2.40 4.83
N PRO A 48 -6.63 2.21 3.81
CA PRO A 48 -5.43 1.39 3.95
C PRO A 48 -4.52 1.99 5.03
N ASP A 49 -3.79 1.15 5.76
CA ASP A 49 -3.05 1.58 6.96
C ASP A 49 -2.01 2.65 6.64
N PHE A 50 -1.25 2.51 5.55
CA PHE A 50 -0.25 3.51 5.16
C PHE A 50 -0.33 3.88 3.69
N PHE A 51 -0.04 5.15 3.39
CA PHE A 51 0.21 5.65 2.05
C PHE A 51 1.65 6.16 1.93
N LEU A 52 2.40 5.61 0.98
CA LEU A 52 3.79 5.98 0.68
C LEU A 52 3.81 6.90 -0.55
N ALA A 53 3.80 8.21 -0.31
CA ALA A 53 3.62 9.21 -1.36
C ALA A 53 4.72 9.13 -2.45
N GLN A 54 5.96 8.88 -2.05
CA GLN A 54 7.13 8.80 -2.94
C GLN A 54 6.94 7.73 -4.03
N PHE A 55 6.21 6.66 -3.72
CA PHE A 55 5.99 5.54 -4.63
C PHE A 55 4.57 5.50 -5.18
N SER A 56 3.64 6.32 -4.65
CA SER A 56 2.20 6.23 -4.92
C SER A 56 1.66 4.81 -4.66
N ILE A 57 2.08 4.24 -3.52
CA ILE A 57 1.76 2.89 -3.08
C ILE A 57 1.07 2.96 -1.72
N TYR A 58 0.00 2.20 -1.55
CA TYR A 58 -0.64 1.95 -0.28
C TYR A 58 -0.10 0.65 0.35
N VAL A 59 -0.15 0.55 1.67
CA VAL A 59 0.24 -0.63 2.44
C VAL A 59 -0.92 -1.01 3.34
N GLU A 60 -1.23 -2.30 3.36
CA GLU A 60 -2.22 -2.93 4.21
C GLU A 60 -1.49 -3.95 5.12
N VAL A 61 -1.55 -3.74 6.43
CA VAL A 61 -0.90 -4.57 7.44
C VAL A 61 -1.85 -5.68 7.88
N CYS A 62 -1.55 -6.90 7.45
CA CYS A 62 -2.38 -8.06 7.76
C CYS A 62 -1.93 -8.65 9.10
N GLY A 63 -2.71 -8.38 10.15
CA GLY A 63 -2.40 -8.77 11.53
C GLY A 63 -2.84 -10.17 11.95
N SER A 64 -3.75 -10.80 11.22
CA SER A 64 -4.32 -12.13 11.49
C SER A 64 -4.65 -12.88 10.20
N GLU A 65 -4.90 -14.20 10.28
CA GLU A 65 -5.37 -15.02 9.14
C GLU A 65 -6.88 -14.94 8.90
N ASP A 66 -7.65 -14.58 9.92
CA ASP A 66 -9.13 -14.70 9.93
C ASP A 66 -9.87 -13.65 9.10
N PHE A 67 -9.14 -12.83 8.34
CA PHE A 67 -9.71 -11.77 7.52
C PHE A 67 -9.54 -12.07 6.03
N ASP A 68 -10.58 -11.77 5.24
CA ASP A 68 -10.58 -11.97 3.78
C ASP A 68 -9.76 -10.88 3.06
N TYR A 69 -8.43 -11.02 3.11
CA TYR A 69 -7.52 -10.12 2.40
C TYR A 69 -7.57 -10.30 0.88
N GLU A 70 -8.04 -11.44 0.38
CA GLU A 70 -8.16 -11.67 -1.06
C GLU A 70 -9.28 -10.82 -1.67
N TYR A 71 -10.41 -10.70 -0.97
CA TYR A 71 -11.47 -9.76 -1.34
C TYR A 71 -10.96 -8.31 -1.38
N ARG A 72 -10.23 -7.84 -0.35
CA ARG A 72 -9.66 -6.48 -0.35
C ARG A 72 -8.66 -6.31 -1.48
N ARG A 73 -7.76 -7.27 -1.68
CA ARG A 73 -6.74 -7.26 -2.73
C ARG A 73 -7.36 -7.13 -4.12
N LYS A 74 -8.39 -7.94 -4.39
CA LYS A 74 -9.14 -7.90 -5.65
C LYS A 74 -9.81 -6.54 -5.84
N THR A 75 -10.50 -6.04 -4.81
CA THR A 75 -11.21 -4.75 -4.85
C THR A 75 -10.25 -3.59 -5.14
N TYR A 76 -9.11 -3.52 -4.45
CA TYR A 76 -8.11 -2.48 -4.71
C TYR A 76 -7.59 -2.53 -6.15
N ARG A 77 -7.26 -3.73 -6.65
CA ARG A 77 -6.77 -3.91 -8.02
C ARG A 77 -7.80 -3.46 -9.07
N GLU A 78 -9.06 -3.83 -8.89
CA GLU A 78 -10.15 -3.44 -9.81
C GLU A 78 -10.42 -1.94 -9.79
N ASN A 79 -10.11 -1.26 -8.69
CA ASN A 79 -10.19 0.19 -8.54
C ASN A 79 -8.88 0.93 -8.91
N GLY A 80 -7.87 0.23 -9.42
CA GLY A 80 -6.62 0.83 -9.89
C GLY A 80 -5.64 1.23 -8.78
N TYR A 81 -5.81 0.73 -7.56
CA TYR A 81 -4.92 1.04 -6.44
C TYR A 81 -3.78 0.02 -6.33
N ASN A 82 -2.56 0.55 -6.21
CA ASN A 82 -1.36 -0.24 -5.90
C ASN A 82 -1.27 -0.42 -4.37
N VAL A 83 -1.58 -1.62 -3.88
CA VAL A 83 -1.56 -1.93 -2.45
C VAL A 83 -0.66 -3.13 -2.16
N ILE A 84 0.27 -2.99 -1.23
CA ILE A 84 1.12 -4.07 -0.71
C ILE A 84 0.49 -4.62 0.56
N PHE A 85 0.23 -5.92 0.60
CA PHE A 85 -0.31 -6.61 1.77
C PHE A 85 0.84 -7.23 2.58
N LEU A 86 1.08 -6.73 3.79
CA LEU A 86 2.14 -7.20 4.67
C LEU A 86 1.59 -8.17 5.71
N HIS A 87 1.77 -9.47 5.46
CA HIS A 87 1.38 -10.52 6.39
C HIS A 87 2.47 -10.72 7.46
N LEU A 88 2.29 -10.06 8.60
CA LEU A 88 3.27 -10.12 9.70
C LEU A 88 3.21 -11.45 10.49
N TYR A 89 2.09 -12.17 10.41
CA TYR A 89 1.86 -13.43 11.11
C TYR A 89 2.43 -14.67 10.41
N LYS A 90 2.67 -14.63 9.09
CA LYS A 90 3.06 -15.84 8.32
C LYS A 90 4.45 -16.32 8.65
N GLU A 91 5.43 -15.43 8.61
CA GLU A 91 6.82 -15.73 8.97
C GLU A 91 7.57 -14.47 9.41
N THR A 92 8.33 -14.58 10.49
CA THR A 92 9.12 -13.48 11.05
C THR A 92 10.09 -12.92 10.00
N ASN A 93 10.04 -11.60 9.77
CA ASN A 93 10.90 -10.82 8.86
C ASN A 93 10.81 -11.07 7.34
N ARG A 94 10.13 -12.11 6.84
CA ARG A 94 9.94 -12.28 5.38
C ARG A 94 9.12 -11.15 4.75
N TRP A 95 8.22 -10.53 5.52
CA TRP A 95 7.40 -9.41 5.07
C TRP A 95 8.25 -8.20 4.64
N LYS A 96 9.44 -7.97 5.23
CA LYS A 96 10.33 -6.86 4.82
C LYS A 96 10.90 -7.08 3.42
N LYS A 97 11.35 -8.32 3.14
CA LYS A 97 11.81 -8.71 1.79
C LYS A 97 10.67 -8.58 0.78
N HIS A 98 9.48 -9.07 1.15
CA HIS A 98 8.27 -8.95 0.33
C HIS A 98 7.94 -7.48 0.02
N PHE A 99 7.98 -6.61 1.03
CA PHE A 99 7.76 -5.17 0.89
C PHE A 99 8.67 -4.54 -0.17
N PHE A 100 9.99 -4.75 -0.06
CA PHE A 100 10.95 -4.20 -1.02
C PHE A 100 10.75 -4.77 -2.44
N GLN A 101 10.53 -6.08 -2.56
CA GLN A 101 10.28 -6.71 -3.86
C GLN A 101 9.06 -6.10 -4.56
N TYR A 102 8.00 -5.81 -3.81
CA TYR A 102 6.79 -5.20 -4.37
C TYR A 102 6.97 -3.71 -4.72
N ILE A 103 7.69 -2.93 -3.91
CA ILE A 103 8.04 -1.54 -4.27
C ILE A 103 8.79 -1.50 -5.59
N ILE A 104 9.82 -2.34 -5.74
CA ILE A 104 10.62 -2.41 -6.97
C ILE A 104 9.73 -2.83 -8.14
N LYS A 105 8.94 -3.91 -7.96
CA LYS A 105 8.04 -4.40 -9.01
C LYS A 105 7.06 -3.34 -9.50
N ILE A 106 6.36 -2.66 -8.59
CA ILE A 106 5.38 -1.62 -8.94
C ILE A 106 6.08 -0.43 -9.61
N SER A 107 7.25 -0.03 -9.09
CA SER A 107 8.01 1.09 -9.65
C SER A 107 8.51 0.80 -11.07
N ASN A 108 9.00 -0.43 -11.32
CA ASN A 108 9.45 -0.85 -12.65
C ASN A 108 8.28 -0.85 -13.65
N ILE A 109 7.13 -1.44 -13.29
CA ILE A 109 5.93 -1.43 -14.14
C ILE A 109 5.52 0.00 -14.50
N ARG A 110 5.58 0.93 -13.54
CA ARG A 110 5.28 2.34 -13.78
C ARG A 110 6.27 2.96 -14.76
N ASN A 111 7.57 2.73 -14.56
CA ASN A 111 8.62 3.27 -15.42
C ASN A 111 8.53 2.71 -16.85
N ASP A 112 8.32 1.40 -17.00
CA ASP A 112 8.12 0.75 -18.30
C ASP A 112 6.95 1.38 -19.06
N ARG A 113 5.87 1.71 -18.35
CA ARG A 113 4.72 2.39 -18.96
C ARG A 113 5.07 3.80 -19.44
N LEU A 114 5.86 4.54 -18.67
CA LEU A 114 6.33 5.87 -19.07
C LEU A 114 7.24 5.78 -20.29
N ASP A 115 8.12 4.77 -20.35
CA ASP A 115 9.01 4.56 -21.49
C ASP A 115 8.22 4.24 -22.77
N GLN A 116 7.20 3.37 -22.68
CA GLN A 116 6.30 3.10 -23.81
C GLN A 116 5.59 4.36 -24.32
N LEU A 117 5.14 5.23 -23.42
CA LEU A 117 4.50 6.50 -23.79
C LEU A 117 5.49 7.45 -24.46
N ARG A 118 6.70 7.54 -23.91
CA ARG A 118 7.78 8.35 -24.48
C ARG A 118 8.11 7.91 -25.90
N MET A 119 8.24 6.61 -26.16
CA MET A 119 8.51 6.08 -27.50
C MET A 119 7.43 6.47 -28.51
N LYS A 120 6.14 6.41 -28.13
CA LYS A 120 5.03 6.80 -29.01
C LYS A 120 5.07 8.29 -29.38
N LEU A 121 5.42 9.14 -28.41
CA LEU A 121 5.56 10.58 -28.64
C LEU A 121 6.76 10.89 -29.54
N SER A 122 7.89 10.18 -29.36
CA SER A 122 9.09 10.37 -30.20
C SER A 122 8.91 9.94 -31.66
N ILE A 123 7.96 9.05 -31.96
CA ILE A 123 7.64 8.61 -33.34
C ILE A 123 6.63 9.58 -34.03
N SER A 124 6.02 10.48 -33.25
CA SER A 124 4.99 11.41 -33.74
C SER A 124 5.54 12.79 -34.13
N ASN A 125 6.88 12.97 -34.09
CA ASN A 125 7.61 14.15 -34.57
C ASN A 125 8.51 13.75 -35.75
#